data_AF-A0A2G5CYI6-F1
#
_entry.id   AF-A0A2G5CYI6-F1
#
_cell.length_a   1.000
_cell.length_b   1.000
_cell.length_c   1.000
_cell.angle_alpha   90.00
_cell.angle_beta   90.00
_cell.angle_gamma   90.00
#
_symmetry.space_group_name_H-M   'P 1'
#
loop_
_entity.id
_entity.type
_entity.pdbx_description
1 polymer ?
#
loop_
_entity_poly.entity_id
_entity_poly.type
_entity_poly.pdbx_seq_one_letter_code
_entity_poly.pdbx_strand_id
1 'polypeptide(L)'
;MTLVKSDIGGNITRLESKYASNPTQFNFLYNMVKTEVETKTAKASSSCTNGLLWLTRAMDFLVELFRNLLEHKDWTMSQACSDSYSKTLKKWHGWLASSSFTVAMKLAPDRKKFMDVIGGTGDINGDIEKFCATFPPLLEENHKFLASVGLDNLKAS
;
A
#
# COMPACT_ATOMS: atom_id res chain seq x y z
N MET A 1 -6.17 6.95 -13.05
CA MET A 1 -5.48 6.90 -11.73
C MET A 1 -6.28 7.51 -10.57
N THR A 2 -7.38 8.22 -10.81
CA THR A 2 -8.17 8.89 -9.75
C THR A 2 -8.71 7.94 -8.68
N LEU A 3 -9.12 6.71 -9.05
CA LEU A 3 -9.64 5.72 -8.10
C LEU A 3 -8.58 5.27 -7.07
N VAL A 4 -7.38 4.91 -7.53
CA VAL A 4 -6.27 4.53 -6.63
C VAL A 4 -5.86 5.70 -5.74
N LYS A 5 -5.75 6.90 -6.31
CA LYS A 5 -5.44 8.11 -5.55
C LYS A 5 -6.48 8.39 -4.47
N SER A 6 -7.77 8.23 -4.80
CA SER A 6 -8.87 8.43 -3.86
C SER A 6 -8.88 7.38 -2.75
N ASP A 7 -8.57 6.12 -3.06
CA ASP A 7 -8.52 5.05 -2.07
C ASP A 7 -7.38 5.26 -1.06
N ILE A 8 -6.16 5.47 -1.55
CA ILE A 8 -4.99 5.78 -0.72
C ILE A 8 -5.23 7.06 0.10
N GLY A 9 -5.72 8.11 -0.55
CA GLY A 9 -6.04 9.38 0.12
C GLY A 9 -7.09 9.21 1.23
N GLY A 10 -8.14 8.43 0.97
CA GLY A 10 -9.18 8.15 1.97
C GLY A 10 -8.64 7.41 3.18
N ASN A 11 -7.74 6.44 2.99
CA ASN A 11 -7.11 5.72 4.11
C ASN A 11 -6.20 6.66 4.93
N ILE A 12 -5.43 7.54 4.28
CA ILE A 12 -4.60 8.54 4.96
C ILE A 12 -5.48 9.51 5.76
N THR A 13 -6.51 10.09 5.14
CA THR A 13 -7.40 11.05 5.79
C THR A 13 -8.09 10.45 7.03
N ARG A 14 -8.44 9.16 7.02
CA ARG A 14 -8.99 8.47 8.20
C ARG A 14 -8.00 8.47 9.37
N LEU A 15 -6.74 8.11 9.11
CA LEU A 15 -5.68 8.08 10.12
C LEU A 15 -5.39 9.48 10.67
N GLU A 16 -5.27 10.48 9.78
CA GLU A 16 -5.04 11.88 10.17
C GLU A 16 -6.21 12.44 11.01
N SER A 17 -7.45 12.16 10.61
CA SER A 17 -8.64 12.59 11.36
C SER A 17 -8.68 11.95 12.75
N LYS A 18 -8.27 10.68 12.87
CA LYS A 18 -8.21 9.99 14.16
C LYS A 18 -7.12 10.58 15.05
N TYR A 19 -5.93 10.85 14.51
CA TYR A 19 -4.87 11.57 15.22
C TYR A 19 -5.37 12.92 15.74
N ALA A 20 -5.98 13.73 14.86
CA ALA A 20 -6.49 15.06 15.21
C ALA A 20 -7.57 15.03 16.31
N SER A 21 -8.35 13.95 16.42
CA SER A 21 -9.38 13.82 17.46
C SER A 21 -8.84 13.72 18.89
N ASN A 22 -7.64 13.16 19.06
CA ASN A 22 -6.93 13.11 20.34
C ASN A 22 -5.44 12.80 20.11
N PRO A 23 -4.59 13.81 19.84
CA PRO A 23 -3.19 13.60 19.50
C PRO A 23 -2.39 12.87 20.59
N THR A 24 -2.71 13.09 21.87
CA THR A 24 -2.07 12.41 22.99
C THR A 24 -2.35 10.91 22.97
N GLN A 25 -3.60 10.52 22.73
CA GLN A 25 -3.99 9.11 22.68
C GLN A 25 -3.54 8.42 21.38
N PHE A 26 -3.63 9.11 20.25
CA PHE A 26 -3.43 8.54 18.92
C PHE A 26 -2.11 8.96 18.26
N ASN A 27 -1.09 9.30 19.06
CA ASN A 27 0.26 9.63 18.59
C ASN A 27 0.93 8.49 17.80
N PHE A 28 0.52 7.24 18.04
CA PHE A 28 1.02 6.06 17.33
C PHE A 28 -0.12 5.33 16.62
N LEU A 29 0.15 4.85 15.40
CA LEU A 29 -0.82 4.11 14.59
C LEU A 29 -1.41 2.91 15.33
N TYR A 30 -0.58 2.18 16.09
CA TYR A 30 -1.02 1.00 16.82
C TYR A 30 -1.97 1.32 17.97
N ASN A 31 -1.96 2.55 18.51
CA ASN A 31 -2.95 2.96 19.50
C ASN A 31 -4.34 3.06 18.87
N MET A 32 -4.43 3.53 17.63
CA MET A 32 -5.70 3.57 16.89
C MET A 32 -6.26 2.15 16.72
N VAL A 33 -5.42 1.19 16.34
CA VAL A 33 -5.81 -0.22 16.17
C VAL A 33 -6.24 -0.84 17.49
N LYS A 34 -5.45 -0.69 18.56
CA LYS A 34 -5.77 -1.22 19.89
C LYS A 34 -7.14 -0.72 20.37
N THR A 35 -7.41 0.58 20.25
CA THR A 35 -8.71 1.16 20.62
C THR A 35 -9.85 0.59 19.78
N GLU A 36 -9.66 0.38 18.47
CA GLU A 36 -10.71 -0.22 17.63
C GLU A 36 -10.94 -1.71 17.91
N VAL A 37 -9.92 -2.43 18.36
CA VAL A 37 -10.05 -3.82 18.82
C VAL A 37 -10.84 -3.87 20.13
N GLU A 38 -10.46 -3.05 21.12
CA GLU A 38 -11.12 -2.96 22.43
C GLU A 38 -12.60 -2.57 22.29
N THR A 39 -12.90 -1.62 21.40
CA THR A 39 -14.27 -1.14 21.17
C THR A 39 -15.03 -1.94 20.10
N LYS A 40 -14.42 -2.98 19.52
CA LYS A 40 -14.99 -3.85 18.48
C LYS A 40 -15.42 -3.10 17.20
N THR A 41 -14.73 -2.01 16.86
CA THR A 41 -14.99 -1.20 15.66
C THR A 41 -13.97 -1.40 14.54
N ALA A 42 -12.99 -2.29 14.71
CA ALA A 42 -11.91 -2.54 13.72
C ALA A 42 -12.36 -3.04 12.33
N LYS A 43 -13.65 -3.41 12.18
CA LYS A 43 -14.25 -3.83 10.90
C LYS A 43 -15.30 -2.84 10.37
N ALA A 44 -15.47 -1.69 11.04
CA ALA A 44 -16.38 -0.66 10.58
C ALA A 44 -15.88 -0.02 9.27
N SER A 45 -16.79 0.55 8.49
CA SER A 45 -16.46 1.23 7.22
C SER A 45 -15.49 2.41 7.39
N SER A 46 -15.47 3.03 8.57
CA SER A 46 -14.58 4.12 8.96
C SER A 46 -13.30 3.67 9.67
N SER A 47 -13.05 2.36 9.77
CA SER A 47 -11.95 1.81 10.57
C SER A 47 -10.57 2.31 10.11
N CYS A 48 -9.81 2.83 11.08
CA CYS A 48 -8.40 3.17 10.95
C CYS A 48 -7.54 1.92 10.79
N THR A 49 -7.91 0.81 11.46
CA THR A 49 -7.28 -0.50 11.28
C THR A 49 -7.33 -0.96 9.83
N ASN A 50 -8.51 -0.86 9.21
CA ASN A 50 -8.66 -1.20 7.79
C ASN A 50 -7.82 -0.27 6.91
N GLY A 51 -7.77 1.03 7.22
CA GLY A 51 -6.92 1.99 6.52
C GLY A 51 -5.43 1.64 6.60
N LEU A 52 -4.92 1.33 7.79
CA LEU A 52 -3.54 0.93 8.01
C LEU A 52 -3.20 -0.37 7.25
N LEU A 53 -4.09 -1.36 7.28
CA LEU A 53 -3.89 -2.63 6.58
C LEU A 53 -3.76 -2.43 5.07
N TRP A 54 -4.68 -1.66 4.45
CA TRP A 54 -4.66 -1.44 3.01
C TRP A 54 -3.50 -0.55 2.56
N LEU A 55 -3.11 0.44 3.37
CA LEU A 55 -1.89 1.21 3.11
C LEU A 55 -0.65 0.32 3.17
N THR A 56 -0.53 -0.55 4.18
CA THR A 56 0.60 -1.49 4.31
C THR A 56 0.71 -2.38 3.07
N ARG A 57 -0.40 -3.02 2.64
CA ARG A 57 -0.42 -3.89 1.45
C ARG A 57 -0.17 -3.15 0.13
N ALA A 58 -0.65 -1.91 0.02
CA ALA A 58 -0.37 -1.07 -1.15
C ALA A 58 1.12 -0.71 -1.22
N MET A 59 1.77 -0.54 -0.06
CA MET A 59 3.21 -0.30 0.00
C MET A 59 4.03 -1.56 -0.29
N ASP A 60 3.58 -2.76 0.11
CA ASP A 60 4.21 -4.00 -0.34
C ASP A 60 4.28 -4.07 -1.87
N PHE A 61 3.15 -3.73 -2.52
CA PHE A 61 3.08 -3.67 -3.98
C PHE A 61 4.09 -2.66 -4.56
N LEU A 62 4.22 -1.47 -3.96
CA LEU A 62 5.17 -0.45 -4.43
C LEU A 62 6.62 -0.88 -4.24
N VAL A 63 6.96 -1.50 -3.10
CA VAL A 63 8.29 -2.09 -2.88
C VAL A 63 8.59 -3.13 -3.96
N GLU A 64 7.66 -4.05 -4.23
CA GLU A 64 7.88 -5.10 -5.22
C GLU A 64 7.95 -4.54 -6.65
N LEU A 65 7.13 -3.54 -6.98
CA LEU A 65 7.19 -2.83 -8.25
C LEU A 65 8.55 -2.20 -8.46
N PHE A 66 9.06 -1.53 -7.43
CA PHE A 66 10.35 -0.87 -7.48
C PHE A 66 11.52 -1.85 -7.59
N ARG A 67 11.49 -2.99 -6.90
CA ARG A 67 12.45 -4.08 -7.12
C ARG A 67 12.43 -4.56 -8.56
N ASN A 68 11.24 -4.87 -9.09
CA ASN A 68 11.08 -5.29 -10.48
C ASN A 68 11.59 -4.25 -11.49
N LEU A 69 11.42 -2.96 -11.19
CA LEU A 69 11.94 -1.88 -12.04
C LEU A 69 13.48 -1.80 -11.99
N LEU A 70 14.15 -2.16 -10.89
CA LEU A 70 15.61 -2.23 -10.85
C LEU A 70 16.14 -3.49 -11.55
N GLU A 71 15.56 -4.64 -11.25
CA GLU A 71 16.05 -5.95 -11.68
C GLU A 71 15.79 -6.22 -13.16
N HIS A 72 14.62 -5.81 -13.66
CA HIS A 72 14.16 -6.12 -15.02
C HIS A 72 14.08 -4.85 -15.86
N LYS A 73 15.23 -4.35 -16.33
CA LYS A 73 15.34 -3.08 -17.08
C LYS A 73 14.59 -3.07 -18.41
N ASP A 74 14.37 -4.25 -18.99
CA ASP A 74 13.70 -4.50 -20.26
C ASP A 74 12.18 -4.69 -20.15
N TRP A 75 11.64 -4.89 -18.95
CA TRP A 75 10.21 -5.06 -18.76
C TRP A 75 9.43 -3.77 -19.02
N THR A 76 8.26 -3.91 -19.64
CA THR A 76 7.25 -2.85 -19.69
C THR A 76 6.67 -2.56 -18.30
N MET A 77 6.05 -1.38 -18.10
CA MET A 77 5.35 -1.08 -16.84
C MET A 77 4.25 -2.10 -16.53
N SER A 78 3.54 -2.58 -17.55
CA SER A 78 2.47 -3.56 -17.37
C SER A 78 3.01 -4.89 -16.83
N GLN A 79 4.17 -5.35 -17.33
CA GLN A 79 4.83 -6.55 -16.81
C GLN A 79 5.27 -6.36 -15.36
N ALA A 80 6.00 -5.28 -15.05
CA ALA A 80 6.48 -5.01 -13.69
C ALA A 80 5.32 -4.87 -12.69
N CYS A 81 4.26 -4.13 -13.04
CA CYS A 81 3.08 -4.02 -12.19
C CYS A 81 2.33 -5.35 -12.05
N SER A 82 2.17 -6.13 -13.11
CA SER A 82 1.40 -7.39 -13.05
C SER A 82 2.09 -8.46 -12.22
N ASP A 83 3.41 -8.56 -12.29
CA ASP A 83 4.21 -9.45 -11.44
C ASP A 83 4.09 -9.02 -9.97
N SER A 84 4.35 -7.74 -9.69
CA SER A 84 4.27 -7.18 -8.33
C SER A 84 2.88 -7.38 -7.71
N TYR A 85 1.82 -7.15 -8.48
CA TYR A 85 0.44 -7.38 -8.06
C TYR A 85 0.18 -8.84 -7.69
N SER A 86 0.69 -9.77 -8.51
CA SER A 86 0.50 -11.20 -8.30
C SER A 86 1.16 -11.68 -7.01
N LYS A 87 2.33 -11.14 -6.66
CA LYS A 87 3.06 -11.45 -5.42
C LYS A 87 2.46 -10.82 -4.17
N THR A 88 1.73 -9.70 -4.30
CA THR A 88 1.30 -8.86 -3.17
C THR A 88 -0.23 -8.78 -3.02
N LEU A 89 -0.88 -7.90 -3.78
CA LEU A 89 -2.28 -7.51 -3.62
C LEU A 89 -3.28 -8.57 -4.10
N LYS A 90 -2.91 -9.40 -5.08
CA LYS A 90 -3.83 -10.33 -5.75
C LYS A 90 -4.55 -11.28 -4.78
N LYS A 91 -3.85 -11.80 -3.76
CA LYS A 91 -4.46 -12.71 -2.76
C LYS A 91 -5.54 -12.02 -1.90
N TRP A 92 -5.51 -10.70 -1.80
CA TRP A 92 -6.42 -9.89 -0.99
C TRP A 92 -7.58 -9.30 -1.77
N HIS A 93 -7.47 -9.25 -3.10
CA HIS A 93 -8.46 -8.67 -3.99
C HIS A 93 -9.53 -9.71 -4.38
N GLY A 94 -10.80 -9.36 -4.20
CA GLY A 94 -11.92 -10.08 -4.82
C GLY A 94 -11.90 -9.98 -6.36
N TRP A 95 -12.87 -10.62 -7.01
CA TRP A 95 -12.98 -10.66 -8.48
C TRP A 95 -13.12 -9.26 -9.09
N LEU A 96 -13.87 -8.36 -8.44
CA LEU A 96 -14.13 -7.01 -8.92
C LEU A 96 -12.85 -6.15 -8.89
N ALA A 97 -12.14 -6.16 -7.76
CA ALA A 97 -10.87 -5.46 -7.60
C ALA A 97 -9.78 -6.03 -8.54
N SER A 98 -9.74 -7.35 -8.71
CA SER A 98 -8.81 -8.01 -9.64
C SER A 98 -9.08 -7.63 -11.10
N SER A 99 -10.34 -7.61 -11.51
CA SER A 99 -10.75 -7.20 -12.86
C SER A 99 -10.42 -5.73 -13.12
N SER A 100 -10.62 -4.87 -12.13
CA SER A 100 -10.27 -3.45 -12.19
C SER A 100 -8.77 -3.24 -12.39
N PHE A 101 -7.93 -4.05 -11.73
CA PHE A 101 -6.49 -4.03 -11.94
C PHE A 101 -6.12 -4.39 -13.39
N THR A 102 -6.71 -5.46 -13.95
CA THR A 102 -6.46 -5.85 -15.34
C THR A 102 -6.79 -4.75 -16.34
N VAL A 103 -7.88 -4.01 -16.12
CA VAL A 103 -8.23 -2.84 -16.95
C VAL A 103 -7.23 -1.72 -16.76
N ALA A 104 -6.82 -1.42 -15.52
CA ALA A 104 -5.83 -0.39 -15.23
C ALA A 104 -4.47 -0.65 -15.91
N MET A 105 -4.06 -1.93 -16.04
CA MET A 105 -2.81 -2.29 -16.70
C MET A 105 -2.80 -1.99 -18.21
N LYS A 106 -3.97 -1.96 -18.86
CA LYS A 106 -4.07 -1.49 -20.26
C LYS A 106 -3.81 0.01 -20.41
N LEU A 107 -3.86 0.74 -19.30
CA LEU A 107 -3.62 2.17 -19.21
C LEU A 107 -2.31 2.48 -18.48
N ALA A 108 -1.46 1.47 -18.25
CA ALA A 108 -0.15 1.66 -17.65
C ALA A 108 0.68 2.61 -18.55
N PRO A 109 1.42 3.57 -17.95
CA PRO A 109 2.23 4.50 -18.72
C PRO A 109 3.40 3.77 -19.39
N ASP A 110 4.03 4.45 -20.35
CA ASP A 110 5.36 4.07 -20.80
C ASP A 110 6.35 4.07 -19.62
N ARG A 111 7.24 3.08 -19.61
CA ARG A 111 8.22 2.89 -18.54
C ARG A 111 9.20 4.05 -18.46
N LYS A 112 9.77 4.45 -19.59
CA LYS A 112 10.76 5.53 -19.59
C LYS A 112 10.11 6.79 -19.04
N LYS A 113 8.92 7.14 -19.53
CA LYS A 113 8.17 8.30 -19.04
C LYS A 113 7.87 8.20 -17.54
N PHE A 114 7.50 7.03 -17.02
CA PHE A 114 7.29 6.83 -15.59
C PHE A 114 8.57 7.10 -14.80
N MET A 115 9.68 6.47 -15.19
CA MET A 115 10.99 6.64 -14.54
C MET A 115 11.49 8.08 -14.59
N ASP A 116 11.33 8.77 -15.73
CA ASP A 116 11.69 10.18 -15.88
C ASP A 116 10.90 11.07 -14.90
N VAL A 117 9.60 10.80 -14.72
CA VAL A 117 8.73 11.56 -13.82
C VAL A 117 9.10 11.36 -12.35
N ILE A 118 9.35 10.13 -11.92
CA ILE A 118 9.68 9.85 -10.51
C ILE A 118 11.13 10.17 -10.17
N GLY A 119 12.03 10.12 -11.16
CA GLY A 119 13.45 10.43 -10.98
C GLY A 119 13.78 11.91 -10.95
N GLY A 120 13.00 12.74 -11.64
CA GLY A 120 13.30 14.17 -11.74
C GLY A 120 14.73 14.40 -12.25
N THR A 121 15.58 15.00 -11.42
CA THR A 121 17.01 15.23 -11.71
C THR A 121 17.97 14.39 -10.85
N GLY A 122 17.45 13.45 -10.04
CA GLY A 122 18.22 12.67 -9.07
C GLY A 122 18.68 11.30 -9.59
N ASP A 123 19.38 10.56 -8.74
CA ASP A 123 19.69 9.14 -8.97
C ASP A 123 18.50 8.27 -8.55
N ILE A 124 17.55 8.13 -9.47
CA ILE A 124 16.35 7.35 -9.23
C ILE A 124 16.65 5.88 -8.87
N ASN A 125 17.71 5.30 -9.40
CA ASN A 125 18.01 3.90 -9.11
C ASN A 125 18.54 3.75 -7.68
N GLY A 126 19.43 4.64 -7.24
CA GLY A 126 19.90 4.70 -5.87
C GLY A 126 18.79 5.00 -4.86
N ASP A 127 17.87 5.91 -5.20
CA ASP A 127 16.71 6.23 -4.35
C ASP A 127 15.77 5.02 -4.21
N ILE A 128 15.50 4.33 -5.32
CA ILE A 128 14.69 3.11 -5.31
C ILE A 128 15.37 2.01 -4.49
N GLU A 129 16.67 1.80 -4.65
CA GLU A 129 17.44 0.79 -3.91
C GLU A 129 17.35 1.06 -2.40
N LYS A 130 17.59 2.32 -1.99
CA LYS A 130 17.47 2.73 -0.59
C LYS A 130 16.07 2.54 -0.04
N PHE A 131 15.03 2.88 -0.81
CA PHE A 131 13.64 2.65 -0.40
C PHE A 131 13.36 1.16 -0.20
N CYS A 132 13.76 0.32 -1.16
CA CYS A 132 13.57 -1.13 -1.11
C CYS A 132 14.38 -1.82 0.00
N ALA A 133 15.46 -1.20 0.47
CA ALA A 133 16.27 -1.72 1.59
C ALA A 133 15.72 -1.30 2.97
N THR A 134 15.16 -0.10 3.09
CA THR A 134 14.83 0.50 4.39
C THR A 134 13.35 0.42 4.77
N PHE A 135 12.44 0.38 3.79
CA PHE A 135 11.00 0.40 4.04
C PHE A 135 10.39 -0.97 4.42
N PRO A 136 10.80 -2.11 3.81
CA PRO A 136 10.15 -3.40 4.10
C PRO A 136 10.16 -3.84 5.57
N PRO A 137 11.22 -3.60 6.38
CA PRO A 137 11.17 -3.93 7.81
C PRO A 137 10.01 -3.25 8.55
N LEU A 138 9.67 -2.01 8.19
CA LEU A 138 8.54 -1.28 8.78
C LEU A 138 7.19 -1.90 8.41
N LEU A 139 7.06 -2.37 7.16
CA LEU A 139 5.86 -3.09 6.70
C LEU A 139 5.73 -4.45 7.40
N GLU A 140 6.84 -5.14 7.61
CA GLU A 140 6.86 -6.40 8.34
C GLU A 140 6.40 -6.22 9.80
N GLU A 141 6.80 -5.12 10.47
CA GLU A 141 6.29 -4.78 11.79
C GLU A 141 4.77 -4.55 11.78
N ASN A 142 4.25 -3.82 10.78
CA ASN A 142 2.81 -3.60 10.63
C ASN A 142 2.06 -4.94 10.46
N HIS A 143 2.55 -5.83 9.59
CA HIS A 143 1.94 -7.15 9.39
C HIS A 143 1.98 -8.00 10.65
N LYS A 144 3.13 -8.07 11.35
CA LYS A 144 3.26 -8.81 12.61
C LYS A 144 2.27 -8.30 13.66
N PHE A 145 2.15 -6.98 13.79
CA PHE A 145 1.22 -6.37 14.71
C PHE A 145 -0.24 -6.69 14.34
N LEU A 146 -0.64 -6.47 13.09
CA LEU A 146 -2.01 -6.74 12.61
C LEU A 146 -2.37 -8.23 12.72
N ALA A 147 -1.41 -9.13 12.48
CA ALA A 147 -1.59 -10.56 12.67
C ALA A 147 -1.77 -10.90 14.16
N SER A 148 -1.02 -10.27 15.07
CA SER A 148 -1.14 -10.49 16.52
C SER A 148 -2.52 -10.17 17.09
N VAL A 149 -3.29 -9.31 16.42
CA VAL A 149 -4.67 -8.94 16.77
C VAL A 149 -5.73 -9.55 15.84
N GLY A 150 -5.34 -10.47 14.95
CA GLY A 150 -6.25 -11.22 14.07
C GLY A 150 -6.86 -10.40 12.92
N LEU A 151 -6.21 -9.30 12.50
CA LEU A 151 -6.74 -8.34 11.52
C LEU A 151 -6.00 -8.37 10.17
N ASP A 152 -4.96 -9.18 10.01
CA ASP A 152 -4.17 -9.27 8.76
C ASP A 152 -4.86 -10.06 7.63
N ASN A 153 -5.97 -10.74 7.90
CA ASN A 153 -6.67 -11.60 6.91
C ASN A 153 -7.89 -10.96 6.24
N LEU A 154 -8.15 -9.66 6.45
CA LEU A 154 -9.29 -8.99 5.82
C LEU A 154 -9.10 -8.93 4.30
N LYS A 155 -10.15 -9.18 3.52
CA LYS A 155 -10.14 -9.11 2.05
C LYS A 155 -10.94 -7.92 1.55
N ALA A 156 -10.60 -7.43 0.36
CA ALA A 156 -11.46 -6.46 -0.33
C ALA A 156 -12.72 -7.20 -0.77
N SER A 157 -13.87 -6.57 -0.52
CA SER A 157 -15.18 -7.01 -1.02
C SER A 157 -15.19 -7.13 -2.54
#